data_AF-A0AAV7BSS4-F1
#
_entry.id   AF-A0AAV7BSS4-F1
#
_cell.length_a   1.000
_cell.length_b   1.000
_cell.length_c   1.000
_cell.angle_alpha   90.00
_cell.angle_beta   90.00
_cell.angle_gamma   90.00
#
_symmetry.space_group_name_H-M   'P 1'
#
loop_
_entity.id
_entity.type
_entity.pdbx_description
1 polymer ?
#
loop_
_entity_poly.entity_id
_entity_poly.type
_entity_poly.pdbx_seq_one_letter_code
_entity_poly.pdbx_strand_id
1 'polypeptide(L)'
;MVTMSCLQLEEQIQQNKILCEELRAKIVELWERLQIPEEERQALAVHMTGSKGKNIKALQEEADRLQELKLQNIKNVIEVIRTELVTYWDKCFYGNEQRQAFAPFYDEDYSEDLLSLHDAEIERIKQYYEVHKEMFEGVQKWEENWLLFLELDKKATDPNRFNNRGGNLLKEEKQRAKLQKTLPKLEEELRVRIAAWEEEQGQEFFMNGKKFMDYVAEQWNQFNLEKEREKQERLIKKSRQLEEEMYYGSAPKTPNKRRVLGSTTPSKVRKLNGTSISSTTNNTLRSAFSGTMCHSPVSRPPPSGGKPGLPMRTPSRTFKTPQPRRLDKNKENMSQLNGTAMSGGCHTIPAHRNLSVNSVASTYSEFARDSTHIDSTTICSSENFQKLQELTPTPEC
;
A
#
# COMPACT_ATOMS: atom_id res chain seq x y z
N MET A 1 67.75 -22.75 -33.61
CA MET A 1 66.57 -23.52 -34.06
C MET A 1 66.53 -24.78 -33.23
N VAL A 2 65.58 -24.88 -32.30
CA VAL A 2 65.46 -26.03 -31.39
C VAL A 2 64.86 -27.19 -32.19
N THR A 3 65.68 -28.18 -32.54
CA THR A 3 65.20 -29.47 -33.06
C THR A 3 64.61 -30.24 -31.88
N MET A 4 63.28 -30.25 -31.76
CA MET A 4 62.59 -31.15 -30.83
C MET A 4 62.89 -32.60 -31.22
N SER A 5 63.32 -33.42 -30.26
CA SER A 5 63.48 -34.87 -30.42
C SER A 5 62.14 -35.52 -30.76
N CYS A 6 62.15 -36.60 -31.56
CA CYS A 6 60.92 -37.36 -31.88
C CYS A 6 60.14 -37.78 -30.61
N LEU A 7 60.87 -38.15 -29.55
CA LEU A 7 60.27 -38.50 -28.26
C LEU A 7 59.52 -37.33 -27.61
N GLN A 8 60.06 -36.12 -27.73
CA GLN A 8 59.43 -34.92 -27.19
C GLN A 8 58.17 -34.52 -27.99
N LEU A 9 58.18 -34.74 -29.30
CA LEU A 9 57.02 -34.56 -30.17
C LEU A 9 55.90 -35.56 -29.84
N GLU A 10 56.24 -36.82 -29.60
CA GLU A 10 55.28 -37.85 -29.18
C GLU A 10 54.64 -37.52 -27.83
N GLU A 11 55.45 -37.11 -26.85
CA GLU A 11 54.98 -36.67 -25.53
C GLU A 11 54.03 -35.46 -25.66
N GLN A 12 54.38 -34.48 -26.48
CA GLN A 12 53.56 -33.29 -26.68
C GLN A 12 52.24 -33.58 -27.42
N ILE A 13 52.24 -34.53 -28.36
CA ILE A 13 51.02 -35.02 -29.01
C ILE A 13 50.12 -35.72 -27.98
N GLN A 14 50.71 -36.53 -27.09
CA GLN A 14 49.95 -37.20 -26.03
C GLN A 14 49.34 -36.19 -25.05
N GLN A 15 50.11 -35.20 -24.58
CA GLN A 15 49.61 -34.14 -23.70
C GLN A 15 48.46 -33.36 -24.35
N ASN A 16 48.61 -32.97 -25.62
CA ASN A 16 47.55 -32.29 -26.38
C ASN A 16 46.29 -33.15 -26.54
N LYS A 17 46.46 -34.48 -26.66
CA LYS A 17 45.35 -35.41 -26.75
C LYS A 17 44.58 -35.50 -25.43
N ILE A 18 45.29 -35.65 -24.30
CA ILE A 18 44.71 -35.69 -22.96
C ILE A 18 43.94 -34.39 -22.68
N LEU A 19 44.57 -33.24 -22.92
CA LEU A 19 43.95 -31.93 -22.70
C LEU A 19 42.66 -31.76 -23.54
N CYS A 20 42.67 -32.18 -24.81
CA CYS A 20 41.45 -32.18 -25.63
C CYS A 20 40.35 -33.07 -25.04
N GLU A 21 40.69 -34.26 -24.55
CA GLU A 21 39.73 -35.19 -23.97
C GLU A 21 39.11 -34.63 -22.68
N GLU A 22 39.93 -34.01 -21.83
CA GLU A 22 39.48 -33.31 -20.61
C GLU A 22 38.55 -32.13 -20.92
N LEU A 23 38.92 -31.26 -21.87
CA LEU A 23 38.07 -30.13 -22.29
C LEU A 23 36.74 -30.61 -22.85
N ARG A 24 36.73 -31.67 -23.66
CA ARG A 24 35.49 -32.25 -24.22
C ARG A 24 34.59 -32.81 -23.14
N ALA A 25 35.15 -33.55 -22.18
CA ALA A 25 34.39 -34.08 -21.06
C ALA A 25 33.73 -32.95 -20.27
N LYS A 26 34.47 -31.87 -19.99
CA LYS A 26 33.95 -30.67 -19.31
C LYS A 26 32.86 -29.96 -20.11
N ILE A 27 33.03 -29.79 -21.42
CA ILE A 27 32.01 -29.18 -22.30
C ILE A 27 30.73 -30.01 -22.30
N VAL A 28 30.83 -31.33 -22.44
CA VAL A 28 29.66 -32.22 -22.43
C VAL A 28 28.94 -32.16 -21.09
N GLU A 29 29.66 -32.14 -19.96
CA GLU A 29 29.04 -31.95 -18.64
C GLU A 29 28.28 -30.61 -18.57
N LEU A 30 28.90 -29.51 -19.03
CA LEU A 30 28.27 -28.19 -19.02
C LEU A 30 27.08 -28.11 -19.97
N TRP A 31 27.11 -28.77 -21.13
CA TRP A 31 25.97 -28.85 -22.04
C TRP A 31 24.76 -29.53 -21.41
N GLU A 32 24.98 -30.61 -20.66
CA GLU A 32 23.90 -31.30 -19.95
C GLU A 32 23.36 -30.47 -18.77
N ARG A 33 24.24 -29.84 -17.97
CA ARG A 33 23.83 -29.02 -16.82
C ARG A 33 23.14 -27.72 -17.23
N LEU A 34 23.63 -27.06 -18.27
CA LEU A 34 23.06 -25.81 -18.79
C LEU A 34 21.94 -26.04 -19.82
N GLN A 35 21.65 -27.30 -20.17
CA GLN A 35 20.61 -27.67 -21.14
C GLN A 35 20.79 -26.94 -22.49
N ILE A 36 22.02 -26.93 -23.00
CA ILE A 36 22.36 -26.25 -24.25
C ILE A 36 21.68 -26.97 -25.43
N PRO A 37 21.00 -26.24 -26.33
CA PRO A 37 20.26 -26.83 -27.44
C PRO A 37 21.18 -27.50 -28.46
N GLU A 38 20.66 -28.51 -29.15
CA GLU A 38 21.44 -29.38 -30.05
C GLU A 38 22.06 -28.59 -31.23
N GLU A 39 21.42 -27.51 -31.67
CA GLU A 39 21.94 -26.64 -32.72
C GLU A 39 23.29 -26.00 -32.35
N GLU A 40 23.44 -25.57 -31.08
CA GLU A 40 24.70 -25.02 -30.57
C GLU A 40 25.76 -26.11 -30.41
N ARG A 41 25.36 -27.33 -29.99
CA ARG A 41 26.27 -28.49 -29.88
C ARG A 41 26.84 -28.89 -31.23
N GLN A 42 26.00 -28.88 -32.27
CA GLN A 42 26.39 -29.20 -33.65
C GLN A 42 27.41 -28.22 -34.21
N ALA A 43 27.33 -26.93 -33.85
CA ALA A 43 28.29 -25.93 -34.28
C ALA A 43 29.73 -26.25 -33.81
N LEU A 44 29.88 -26.86 -32.62
CA LEU A 44 31.19 -27.27 -32.09
C LEU A 44 31.64 -28.68 -32.55
N ALA A 45 30.76 -29.47 -33.17
CA ALA A 45 31.05 -30.86 -33.54
C ALA A 45 32.31 -31.03 -34.42
N VAL A 46 32.64 -30.02 -35.22
CA VAL A 46 33.85 -29.98 -36.06
C VAL A 46 35.14 -30.01 -35.22
N HIS A 47 35.11 -29.40 -34.02
CA HIS A 47 36.25 -29.34 -33.09
C HIS A 47 36.26 -30.49 -32.06
N MET A 48 35.17 -31.27 -32.01
CA MET A 48 35.04 -32.50 -31.22
C MET A 48 35.80 -33.70 -31.81
N THR A 49 36.54 -33.54 -32.91
CA THR A 49 37.39 -34.59 -33.49
C THR A 49 38.86 -34.14 -33.66
N GLY A 50 39.81 -34.93 -33.15
CA GLY A 50 41.27 -34.67 -33.29
C GLY A 50 41.87 -33.65 -32.31
N SER A 51 43.21 -33.67 -32.18
CA SER A 51 43.97 -32.94 -31.14
C SER A 51 44.91 -31.86 -31.70
N LYS A 52 44.53 -31.25 -32.83
CA LYS A 52 45.30 -30.16 -33.44
C LYS A 52 45.16 -28.88 -32.60
N GLY A 53 46.18 -28.03 -32.60
CA GLY A 53 46.16 -26.78 -31.83
C GLY A 53 44.96 -25.85 -32.12
N LYS A 54 44.41 -25.86 -33.34
CA LYS A 54 43.17 -25.12 -33.66
C LYS A 54 41.95 -25.65 -32.87
N ASN A 55 41.86 -26.97 -32.70
CA ASN A 55 40.77 -27.59 -31.95
C ASN A 55 40.92 -27.35 -30.45
N ILE A 56 42.15 -27.40 -29.93
CA ILE A 56 42.43 -27.07 -28.52
C ILE A 56 41.94 -25.65 -28.21
N LYS A 57 42.27 -24.66 -29.06
CA LYS A 57 41.83 -23.28 -28.88
C LYS A 57 40.31 -23.15 -28.91
N ALA A 58 39.65 -23.74 -29.92
CA ALA A 58 38.19 -23.70 -30.01
C ALA A 58 37.48 -24.39 -28.82
N LEU A 59 38.04 -25.52 -28.33
CA LEU A 59 37.52 -26.20 -27.12
C LEU A 59 37.74 -25.36 -25.87
N GLN A 60 38.88 -24.67 -25.74
CA GLN A 60 39.13 -23.77 -24.62
C GLN A 60 38.16 -22.59 -24.63
N GLU A 61 38.01 -21.93 -25.78
CA GLU A 61 37.08 -20.80 -25.97
C GLU A 61 35.63 -21.19 -25.64
N GLU A 62 35.19 -22.38 -26.07
CA GLU A 62 33.86 -22.87 -25.73
C GLU A 62 33.73 -23.26 -24.26
N ALA A 63 34.74 -23.89 -23.66
CA ALA A 63 34.72 -24.20 -22.23
C ALA A 63 34.63 -22.91 -21.39
N ASP A 64 35.39 -21.88 -21.76
CA ASP A 64 35.37 -20.57 -21.11
C ASP A 64 34.00 -19.88 -21.30
N ARG A 65 33.43 -19.92 -22.52
CA ARG A 65 32.08 -19.41 -22.81
C ARG A 65 31.02 -20.08 -21.93
N LEU A 66 31.04 -21.41 -21.83
CA LEU A 66 30.07 -22.17 -21.04
C LEU A 66 30.25 -21.95 -19.53
N GLN A 67 31.49 -21.77 -19.06
CA GLN A 67 31.73 -21.39 -17.67
C GLN A 67 31.19 -20.00 -17.36
N GLU A 68 31.41 -19.03 -18.24
CA GLU A 68 30.83 -17.69 -18.10
C GLU A 68 29.30 -17.76 -18.09
N LEU A 69 28.69 -18.54 -19.00
CA LEU A 69 27.25 -18.74 -19.03
C LEU A 69 26.71 -19.37 -17.74
N LYS A 70 27.43 -20.34 -17.16
CA LYS A 70 27.10 -20.90 -15.84
C LYS A 70 27.11 -19.82 -14.77
N LEU A 71 28.15 -18.99 -14.72
CA LEU A 71 28.28 -17.92 -13.74
C LEU A 71 27.17 -16.86 -13.89
N GLN A 72 26.84 -16.48 -15.12
CA GLN A 72 25.73 -15.56 -15.40
C GLN A 72 24.37 -16.14 -14.97
N ASN A 73 24.14 -17.43 -15.20
CA ASN A 73 22.93 -18.09 -14.73
C ASN A 73 22.86 -18.12 -13.20
N ILE A 74 23.96 -18.45 -12.51
CA ILE A 74 24.03 -18.42 -11.03
C ILE A 74 23.75 -17.00 -10.52
N LYS A 75 24.37 -15.99 -11.12
CA LYS A 75 24.13 -14.59 -10.79
C LYS A 75 22.65 -14.22 -10.90
N ASN A 76 22.01 -14.52 -12.03
CA ASN A 76 20.59 -14.22 -12.23
C ASN A 76 19.70 -14.89 -11.17
N VAL A 77 20.00 -16.15 -10.81
CA VAL A 77 19.24 -16.87 -9.78
C VAL A 77 19.45 -16.23 -8.40
N ILE A 78 20.70 -15.89 -8.04
CA ILE A 78 21.00 -15.22 -6.78
C ILE A 78 20.29 -13.87 -6.70
N GLU A 79 20.28 -13.07 -7.78
CA GLU A 79 19.57 -11.78 -7.82
C GLU A 79 18.07 -11.97 -7.59
N VAL A 80 17.45 -12.97 -8.22
CA VAL A 80 16.04 -13.32 -7.96
C VAL A 80 15.84 -13.68 -6.50
N ILE A 81 16.67 -14.55 -5.93
CA ILE A 81 16.57 -14.92 -4.50
C ILE A 81 16.76 -13.70 -3.59
N ARG A 82 17.69 -12.80 -3.89
CA ARG A 82 17.88 -11.54 -3.14
C ARG A 82 16.64 -10.67 -3.17
N THR A 83 15.98 -10.54 -4.33
CA THR A 83 14.70 -9.83 -4.38
C THR A 83 13.63 -10.51 -3.53
N GLU A 84 13.54 -11.85 -3.57
CA GLU A 84 12.62 -12.60 -2.71
C GLU A 84 12.94 -12.39 -1.22
N LEU A 85 14.22 -12.47 -0.83
CA LEU A 85 14.68 -12.21 0.54
C LEU A 85 14.22 -10.85 1.03
N VAL A 86 14.39 -9.79 0.23
CA VAL A 86 13.90 -8.44 0.56
C VAL A 86 12.39 -8.45 0.80
N THR A 87 11.61 -9.10 -0.08
CA THR A 87 10.14 -9.17 0.11
C THR A 87 9.74 -9.90 1.40
N TYR A 88 10.46 -10.97 1.77
CA TYR A 88 10.17 -11.69 3.00
C TYR A 88 10.68 -10.96 4.24
N TRP A 89 11.81 -10.25 4.16
CA TRP A 89 12.26 -9.35 5.21
C TRP A 89 11.26 -8.23 5.48
N ASP A 90 10.66 -7.66 4.44
CA ASP A 90 9.59 -6.67 4.58
C ASP A 90 8.35 -7.28 5.24
N LYS A 91 7.91 -8.47 4.79
CA LYS A 91 6.78 -9.20 5.39
C LYS A 91 7.00 -9.58 6.85
N CYS A 92 8.24 -9.84 7.23
CA CYS A 92 8.61 -10.19 8.61
C CYS A 92 9.01 -8.97 9.45
N PHE A 93 8.94 -7.75 8.89
CA PHE A 93 9.32 -6.49 9.53
C PHE A 93 10.78 -6.43 10.04
N TYR A 94 11.70 -7.09 9.33
CA TYR A 94 13.11 -7.14 9.70
C TYR A 94 13.72 -5.74 9.69
N GLY A 95 14.37 -5.38 10.80
CA GLY A 95 15.15 -4.16 10.91
C GLY A 95 16.43 -4.20 10.07
N ASN A 96 17.04 -3.03 9.83
CA ASN A 96 18.24 -2.93 9.00
C ASN A 96 19.40 -3.78 9.55
N GLU A 97 19.60 -3.81 10.87
CA GLU A 97 20.65 -4.62 11.51
C GLU A 97 20.44 -6.12 11.27
N GLN A 98 19.20 -6.60 11.32
CA GLN A 98 18.88 -8.02 11.05
C GLN A 98 19.12 -8.39 9.60
N ARG A 99 18.82 -7.49 8.66
CA ARG A 99 19.12 -7.70 7.23
C ARG A 99 20.62 -7.74 6.99
N GLN A 100 21.37 -6.84 7.63
CA GLN A 100 22.83 -6.78 7.53
C GLN A 100 23.54 -7.96 8.18
N ALA A 101 22.89 -8.68 9.10
CA ALA A 101 23.44 -9.89 9.70
C ALA A 101 23.70 -11.00 8.67
N PHE A 102 22.96 -11.02 7.55
CA PHE A 102 23.23 -11.93 6.43
C PHE A 102 24.25 -11.30 5.47
N ALA A 103 25.53 -11.35 5.85
CA ALA A 103 26.64 -10.80 5.06
C ALA A 103 26.68 -11.29 3.58
N PRO A 104 26.38 -12.56 3.24
CA PRO A 104 26.40 -13.03 1.85
C PRO A 104 25.45 -12.30 0.90
N PHE A 105 24.50 -11.53 1.42
CA PHE A 105 23.63 -10.68 0.61
C PHE A 105 24.40 -9.63 -0.21
N TYR A 106 25.55 -9.16 0.28
CA TYR A 106 26.33 -8.09 -0.35
C TYR A 106 27.54 -8.60 -1.15
N ASP A 107 27.74 -9.92 -1.23
CA ASP A 107 28.86 -10.49 -1.96
C ASP A 107 28.62 -10.43 -3.48
N GLU A 108 29.58 -9.93 -4.24
CA GLU A 108 29.53 -9.88 -5.71
C GLU A 108 30.29 -11.06 -6.36
N ASP A 109 30.87 -11.93 -5.55
CA ASP A 109 31.59 -13.12 -6.00
C ASP A 109 30.63 -14.29 -6.22
N TYR A 110 29.96 -14.28 -7.38
CA TYR A 110 28.97 -15.28 -7.75
C TYR A 110 29.58 -16.67 -7.88
N SER A 111 29.28 -17.53 -6.90
CA SER A 111 29.73 -18.92 -6.81
C SER A 111 28.56 -19.85 -6.51
N GLU A 112 28.74 -21.15 -6.75
CA GLU A 112 27.74 -22.17 -6.43
C GLU A 112 27.53 -22.26 -4.90
N ASP A 113 28.58 -22.03 -4.12
CA ASP A 113 28.50 -21.94 -2.66
C ASP A 113 27.65 -20.74 -2.23
N LEU A 114 27.84 -19.57 -2.85
CA LEU A 114 27.03 -18.38 -2.58
C LEU A 114 25.55 -18.63 -2.87
N LEU A 115 25.23 -19.32 -3.99
CA LEU A 115 23.87 -19.70 -4.32
C LEU A 115 23.26 -20.60 -3.24
N SER A 116 24.01 -21.62 -2.78
CA SER A 116 23.53 -22.53 -1.74
C SER A 116 23.22 -21.83 -0.41
N LEU A 117 24.02 -20.81 -0.04
CA LEU A 117 23.77 -19.99 1.14
C LEU A 117 22.48 -19.17 1.00
N HIS A 118 22.23 -18.59 -0.19
CA HIS A 118 21.00 -17.85 -0.46
C HIS A 118 19.77 -18.76 -0.46
N ASP A 119 19.86 -19.96 -1.05
CA ASP A 119 18.79 -20.96 -1.05
C ASP A 119 18.41 -21.41 0.37
N ALA A 120 19.42 -21.71 1.21
CA ALA A 120 19.19 -22.08 2.59
C ALA A 120 18.55 -20.93 3.39
N GLU A 121 19.01 -19.70 3.18
CA GLU A 121 18.50 -18.53 3.91
C GLU A 121 17.07 -18.18 3.50
N ILE A 122 16.74 -18.20 2.21
CA ILE A 122 15.37 -17.93 1.75
C ILE A 122 14.41 -19.02 2.23
N GLU A 123 14.84 -20.28 2.25
CA GLU A 123 14.02 -21.37 2.79
C GLU A 123 13.78 -21.19 4.30
N ARG A 124 14.82 -20.87 5.06
CA ARG A 124 14.72 -20.59 6.50
C ARG A 124 13.74 -19.46 6.79
N ILE A 125 13.83 -18.35 6.05
CA ILE A 125 12.94 -17.20 6.26
C ILE A 125 11.51 -17.52 5.81
N LYS A 126 11.32 -18.25 4.70
CA LYS A 126 9.99 -18.70 4.25
C LYS A 126 9.33 -19.57 5.30
N GLN A 127 10.04 -20.53 5.87
CA GLN A 127 9.54 -21.38 6.95
C GLN A 127 9.18 -20.55 8.19
N TYR A 128 10.07 -19.65 8.60
CA TYR A 128 9.82 -18.74 9.72
C TYR A 128 8.57 -17.87 9.51
N TYR A 129 8.38 -17.34 8.29
CA TYR A 129 7.20 -16.57 7.94
C TYR A 129 5.93 -17.41 7.99
N GLU A 130 5.94 -18.63 7.43
CA GLU A 130 4.75 -19.48 7.40
C GLU A 130 4.33 -19.93 8.81
N VAL A 131 5.27 -20.21 9.71
CA VAL A 131 4.96 -20.54 11.11
C VAL A 131 4.30 -19.36 11.84
N HIS A 132 4.76 -18.13 11.59
CA HIS A 132 4.29 -16.93 12.29
C HIS A 132 3.37 -16.04 11.46
N LYS A 133 2.83 -16.60 10.38
CA LYS A 133 2.09 -15.86 9.34
C LYS A 133 0.90 -15.08 9.89
N GLU A 134 0.13 -15.70 10.78
CA GLU A 134 -1.05 -15.07 11.36
C GLU A 134 -0.71 -13.80 12.17
N MET A 135 0.45 -13.78 12.83
CA MET A 135 0.94 -12.62 13.55
C MET A 135 1.29 -11.50 12.58
N PHE A 136 2.12 -11.80 11.57
CA PHE A 136 2.54 -10.82 10.56
C PHE A 136 1.36 -10.26 9.76
N GLU A 137 0.44 -11.11 9.30
CA GLU A 137 -0.78 -10.66 8.64
C GLU A 137 -1.66 -9.83 9.58
N GLY A 138 -1.71 -10.14 10.87
CA GLY A 138 -2.42 -9.36 11.85
C GLY A 138 -1.85 -7.95 11.99
N VAL A 139 -0.52 -7.82 12.04
CA VAL A 139 0.18 -6.53 12.07
C VAL A 139 -0.14 -5.72 10.81
N GLN A 140 -0.01 -6.33 9.63
CA GLN A 140 -0.33 -5.67 8.37
C GLN A 140 -1.80 -5.22 8.33
N LYS A 141 -2.73 -6.06 8.77
CA LYS A 141 -4.15 -5.69 8.90
C LYS A 141 -4.35 -4.52 9.85
N TRP A 142 -3.64 -4.47 10.97
CA TRP A 142 -3.72 -3.32 11.88
C TRP A 142 -3.24 -2.03 11.19
N GLU A 143 -2.10 -2.07 10.48
CA GLU A 143 -1.55 -0.92 9.77
C GLU A 143 -2.49 -0.42 8.66
N GLU A 144 -3.06 -1.33 7.86
CA GLU A 144 -4.06 -0.98 6.83
C GLU A 144 -5.31 -0.33 7.42
N ASN A 145 -5.82 -0.87 8.54
CA ASN A 145 -6.97 -0.28 9.23
C ASN A 145 -6.64 1.09 9.86
N TRP A 146 -5.41 1.26 10.35
CA TRP A 146 -4.92 2.52 10.90
C TRP A 146 -4.80 3.60 9.82
N LEU A 147 -4.18 3.27 8.68
CA LEU A 147 -4.09 4.18 7.53
C LEU A 147 -5.47 4.58 7.01
N LEU A 148 -6.40 3.62 6.89
CA LEU A 148 -7.78 3.91 6.50
C LEU A 148 -8.49 4.81 7.53
N PHE A 149 -8.24 4.59 8.83
CA PHE A 149 -8.80 5.43 9.89
C PHE A 149 -8.30 6.88 9.77
N LEU A 150 -7.00 7.09 9.55
CA LEU A 150 -6.41 8.41 9.31
C LEU A 150 -6.94 9.08 8.03
N GLU A 151 -7.13 8.31 6.96
CA GLU A 151 -7.69 8.83 5.72
C GLU A 151 -9.13 9.32 5.91
N LEU A 152 -9.96 8.54 6.61
CA LEU A 152 -11.32 8.95 6.95
C LEU A 152 -11.33 10.18 7.86
N ASP A 153 -10.43 10.24 8.84
CA ASP A 153 -10.25 11.40 9.71
C ASP A 153 -9.91 12.67 8.93
N LYS A 154 -8.95 12.60 8.01
CA LYS A 154 -8.60 13.71 7.11
C LYS A 154 -9.79 14.15 6.26
N LYS A 155 -10.56 13.21 5.71
CA LYS A 155 -11.81 13.51 4.96
C LYS A 155 -12.87 14.18 5.82
N ALA A 156 -12.92 13.90 7.13
CA ALA A 156 -13.86 14.58 8.02
C ALA A 156 -13.50 16.03 8.33
N THR A 157 -12.23 16.40 8.20
CA THR A 157 -11.76 17.78 8.39
C THR A 157 -11.98 18.66 7.15
N ASP A 158 -12.22 18.08 5.96
CA ASP A 158 -12.41 18.83 4.72
C ASP A 158 -13.71 19.68 4.73
N PRO A 159 -13.64 21.02 4.55
CA PRO A 159 -14.83 21.88 4.41
C PRO A 159 -15.75 21.51 3.23
N ASN A 160 -15.21 20.93 2.15
CA ASN A 160 -15.98 20.53 0.96
C ASN A 160 -16.78 19.23 1.14
N ARG A 161 -16.64 18.58 2.30
CA ARG A 161 -17.29 17.29 2.63
C ARG A 161 -18.83 17.32 2.56
N PHE A 162 -19.44 18.50 2.68
CA PHE A 162 -20.90 18.64 2.62
C PHE A 162 -21.51 18.45 1.22
N ASN A 163 -20.70 18.25 0.17
CA ASN A 163 -21.18 17.84 -1.16
C ASN A 163 -21.56 16.33 -1.18
N ASN A 164 -22.51 15.95 -0.34
CA ASN A 164 -22.86 14.57 0.01
C ASN A 164 -23.87 13.94 -0.97
N ARG A 165 -23.52 13.88 -2.25
CA ARG A 165 -24.34 13.14 -3.22
C ARG A 165 -24.24 11.64 -2.94
N GLY A 166 -25.38 10.97 -2.71
CA GLY A 166 -25.42 9.51 -2.52
C GLY A 166 -25.09 8.99 -1.12
N GLY A 167 -25.11 9.85 -0.09
CA GLY A 167 -25.01 9.44 1.32
C GLY A 167 -23.62 8.97 1.75
N ASN A 168 -22.57 9.44 1.07
CA ASN A 168 -21.18 9.10 1.37
C ASN A 168 -20.78 9.43 2.82
N LEU A 169 -21.25 10.57 3.35
CA LEU A 169 -20.96 11.02 4.72
C LEU A 169 -21.32 9.97 5.80
N LEU A 170 -22.48 9.34 5.62
CA LEU A 170 -23.00 8.35 6.57
C LEU A 170 -22.24 7.03 6.44
N LYS A 171 -21.79 6.68 5.22
CA LYS A 171 -20.95 5.51 4.97
C LYS A 171 -19.57 5.68 5.62
N GLU A 172 -18.94 6.83 5.44
CA GLU A 172 -17.66 7.19 6.08
C GLU A 172 -17.78 7.13 7.60
N GLU A 173 -18.82 7.72 8.19
CA GLU A 173 -18.99 7.72 9.65
C GLU A 173 -19.24 6.30 10.19
N LYS A 174 -20.03 5.49 9.47
CA LYS A 174 -20.24 4.08 9.82
C LYS A 174 -18.94 3.28 9.72
N GLN A 175 -18.12 3.53 8.70
CA GLN A 175 -16.82 2.90 8.55
C GLN A 175 -15.86 3.32 9.67
N ARG A 176 -15.78 4.62 10.00
CA ARG A 176 -14.99 5.10 11.14
C ARG A 176 -15.41 4.44 12.44
N ALA A 177 -16.71 4.40 12.75
CA ALA A 177 -17.22 3.78 13.97
C ALA A 177 -16.93 2.27 14.01
N LYS A 178 -16.84 1.60 12.85
CA LYS A 178 -16.38 0.22 12.76
C LYS A 178 -14.89 0.13 13.08
N LEU A 179 -14.05 0.98 12.48
CA LEU A 179 -12.60 1.02 12.69
C LEU A 179 -12.23 1.29 14.16
N GLN A 180 -12.91 2.22 14.81
CA GLN A 180 -12.73 2.50 16.25
C GLN A 180 -13.03 1.29 17.15
N LYS A 181 -13.80 0.31 16.68
CA LYS A 181 -14.07 -0.94 17.39
C LYS A 181 -13.16 -2.08 16.97
N THR A 182 -12.67 -2.09 15.72
CA THR A 182 -11.81 -3.15 15.21
C THR A 182 -10.36 -2.93 15.59
N LEU A 183 -9.86 -1.69 15.59
CA LEU A 183 -8.47 -1.38 15.95
C LEU A 183 -8.12 -1.87 17.37
N PRO A 184 -8.87 -1.53 18.44
CA PRO A 184 -8.55 -2.05 19.78
C PRO A 184 -8.66 -3.59 19.90
N LYS A 185 -9.51 -4.23 19.08
CA LYS A 185 -9.61 -5.69 19.05
C LYS A 185 -8.40 -6.33 18.40
N LEU A 186 -7.94 -5.77 17.28
CA LEU A 186 -6.72 -6.21 16.61
C LEU A 186 -5.50 -5.99 17.51
N GLU A 187 -5.44 -4.87 18.23
CA GLU A 187 -4.37 -4.59 19.21
C GLU A 187 -4.33 -5.62 20.35
N GLU A 188 -5.48 -5.99 20.88
CA GLU A 188 -5.60 -7.06 21.89
C GLU A 188 -5.14 -8.41 21.35
N GLU A 189 -5.66 -8.78 20.18
CA GLU A 189 -5.35 -10.05 19.51
C GLU A 189 -3.87 -10.17 19.18
N LEU A 190 -3.26 -9.09 18.68
CA LEU A 190 -1.83 -9.01 18.39
C LEU A 190 -0.99 -9.04 19.65
N ARG A 191 -1.40 -8.38 20.73
CA ARG A 191 -0.67 -8.43 22.01
C ARG A 191 -0.57 -9.85 22.55
N VAL A 192 -1.65 -10.62 22.47
CA VAL A 192 -1.65 -12.03 22.91
C VAL A 192 -0.75 -12.88 22.01
N ARG A 193 -0.83 -12.71 20.68
CA ARG A 193 0.02 -13.48 19.75
C ARG A 193 1.50 -13.14 19.89
N ILE A 194 1.84 -11.86 20.03
CA ILE A 194 3.22 -11.42 20.19
C ILE A 194 3.77 -11.92 21.53
N ALA A 195 3.01 -11.87 22.62
CA ALA A 195 3.46 -12.42 23.89
C ALA A 195 3.75 -13.93 23.82
N ALA A 196 2.88 -14.71 23.15
CA ALA A 196 3.13 -16.13 22.92
C ALA A 196 4.38 -16.36 22.05
N TRP A 197 4.59 -15.54 21.02
CA TRP A 197 5.77 -15.59 20.17
C TRP A 197 7.07 -15.26 20.94
N GLU A 198 7.05 -14.23 21.80
CA GLU A 198 8.21 -13.85 22.63
C GLU A 198 8.57 -14.95 23.62
N GLU A 199 7.58 -15.68 24.15
CA GLU A 199 7.78 -16.85 25.00
C GLU A 199 8.39 -18.03 24.23
N GLU A 200 7.91 -18.29 23.02
CA GLU A 200 8.40 -19.39 22.16
C GLU A 200 9.82 -19.14 21.63
N GLN A 201 10.13 -17.91 21.21
CA GLN A 201 11.43 -17.56 20.61
C GLN A 201 12.46 -17.09 21.65
N GLY A 202 12.03 -16.70 22.85
CA GLY A 202 12.90 -16.13 23.89
C GLY A 202 13.53 -14.80 23.49
N GLN A 203 12.92 -14.07 22.55
CA GLN A 203 13.37 -12.79 22.03
C GLN A 203 12.21 -11.81 21.97
N GLU A 204 12.51 -10.51 22.10
CA GLU A 204 11.49 -9.46 21.99
C GLU A 204 11.14 -9.19 20.52
N PHE A 205 9.86 -8.92 20.24
CA PHE A 205 9.41 -8.69 18.88
C PHE A 205 9.64 -7.23 18.44
N PHE A 206 10.60 -7.03 17.54
CA PHE A 206 10.90 -5.73 16.95
C PHE A 206 10.33 -5.63 15.54
N MET A 207 9.64 -4.53 15.26
CA MET A 207 9.29 -4.09 13.92
C MET A 207 10.09 -2.84 13.58
N ASN A 208 10.92 -2.91 12.54
CA ASN A 208 11.76 -1.79 12.11
C ASN A 208 12.57 -1.15 13.26
N GLY A 209 13.01 -1.96 14.24
CA GLY A 209 13.80 -1.51 15.40
C GLY A 209 13.00 -0.96 16.59
N LYS A 210 11.66 -1.01 16.56
CA LYS A 210 10.78 -0.64 17.70
C LYS A 210 9.87 -1.80 18.07
N LYS A 211 9.50 -1.93 19.35
CA LYS A 211 8.49 -2.91 19.76
C LYS A 211 7.15 -2.55 19.14
N PHE A 212 6.40 -3.54 18.66
CA PHE A 212 5.12 -3.30 18.00
C PHE A 212 4.14 -2.50 18.86
N MET A 213 3.98 -2.92 20.13
CA MET A 213 3.02 -2.26 21.03
C MET A 213 3.41 -0.81 21.34
N ASP A 214 4.71 -0.52 21.43
CA ASP A 214 5.21 0.85 21.61
C ASP A 214 4.95 1.70 20.36
N TYR A 215 5.14 1.12 19.17
CA TYR A 215 4.80 1.78 17.91
C TYR A 215 3.30 2.10 17.81
N VAL A 216 2.43 1.15 18.15
CA VAL A 216 0.97 1.36 18.21
C VAL A 216 0.62 2.52 19.16
N ALA A 217 1.18 2.52 20.37
CA ALA A 217 0.95 3.57 21.35
C ALA A 217 1.46 4.94 20.85
N GLU A 218 2.62 4.97 20.20
CA GLU A 218 3.18 6.17 19.60
C GLU A 218 2.27 6.73 18.49
N GLN A 219 1.74 5.87 17.62
CA GLN A 219 0.79 6.27 16.57
C GLN A 219 -0.48 6.91 17.16
N TRP A 220 -1.08 6.30 18.18
CA TRP A 220 -2.23 6.87 18.88
C TRP A 220 -1.91 8.20 19.57
N ASN A 221 -0.75 8.29 20.21
CA ASN A 221 -0.30 9.51 20.88
C ASN A 221 -0.10 10.65 19.88
N GLN A 222 0.55 10.39 18.75
CA GLN A 222 0.73 11.37 17.68
C GLN A 222 -0.62 11.86 17.13
N PHE A 223 -1.55 10.94 16.87
CA PHE A 223 -2.90 11.29 16.41
C PHE A 223 -3.65 12.16 17.43
N ASN A 224 -3.63 11.79 18.71
CA ASN A 224 -4.31 12.55 19.77
C ASN A 224 -3.70 13.93 19.97
N LEU A 225 -2.37 14.05 19.88
CA LEU A 225 -1.66 15.33 19.97
C LEU A 225 -2.00 16.25 18.79
N GLU A 226 -2.08 15.71 17.58
CA GLU A 226 -2.53 16.43 16.38
C GLU A 226 -3.95 16.98 16.57
N LYS A 227 -4.87 16.13 17.06
CA LYS A 227 -6.26 16.54 17.34
C LYS A 227 -6.36 17.62 18.40
N GLU A 228 -5.59 17.52 19.49
CA GLU A 228 -5.62 18.54 20.53
C GLU A 228 -5.01 19.86 20.02
N ARG A 229 -3.96 19.81 19.20
CA ARG A 229 -3.38 21.00 18.55
C ARG A 229 -4.40 21.68 17.63
N GLU A 230 -5.07 20.92 16.78
CA GLU A 230 -6.11 21.43 15.89
C GLU A 230 -7.24 22.10 16.69
N LYS A 231 -7.64 21.49 17.80
CA LYS A 231 -8.65 22.05 18.72
C LYS A 231 -8.17 23.36 19.35
N GLN A 232 -6.93 23.43 19.83
CA GLN A 232 -6.35 24.65 20.39
C GLN A 232 -6.27 25.77 19.35
N GLU A 233 -5.83 25.47 18.13
CA GLU A 233 -5.81 26.46 17.04
C GLU A 233 -7.19 26.99 16.71
N ARG A 234 -8.21 26.13 16.67
CA ARG A 234 -9.61 26.55 16.46
C ARG A 234 -10.10 27.46 17.58
N LEU A 235 -9.73 27.17 18.83
CA LEU A 235 -10.07 28.02 19.98
C LEU A 235 -9.38 29.38 19.91
N ILE A 236 -8.10 29.42 19.58
CA ILE A 236 -7.33 30.66 19.42
C ILE A 236 -7.91 31.51 18.27
N LYS A 237 -8.19 30.90 17.11
CA LYS A 237 -8.82 31.58 15.97
C LYS A 237 -10.18 32.17 16.36
N LYS A 238 -11.00 31.43 17.10
CA LYS A 238 -12.29 31.89 17.60
C LYS A 238 -12.14 33.04 18.60
N SER A 239 -11.17 32.96 19.51
CA SER A 239 -10.89 34.02 20.49
C SER A 239 -10.42 35.31 19.80
N ARG A 240 -9.50 35.19 18.84
CA ARG A 240 -9.02 36.31 18.03
C ARG A 240 -10.13 36.95 17.21
N GLN A 241 -10.98 36.14 16.57
CA GLN A 241 -12.14 36.65 15.84
C GLN A 241 -13.08 37.44 16.76
N LEU A 242 -13.36 36.92 17.96
CA LEU A 242 -14.20 37.61 18.94
C LEU A 242 -13.58 38.94 19.39
N GLU A 243 -12.27 38.98 19.60
CA GLU A 243 -11.54 40.20 19.95
C GLU A 243 -11.58 41.23 18.83
N GLU A 244 -11.37 40.81 17.57
CA GLU A 244 -11.50 41.66 16.39
C GLU A 244 -12.93 42.22 16.23
N GLU A 245 -13.96 41.39 16.44
CA GLU A 245 -15.37 41.82 16.42
C GLU A 245 -15.70 42.80 17.56
N MET A 246 -15.08 42.67 18.73
CA MET A 246 -15.21 43.62 19.85
C MET A 246 -14.54 44.97 19.53
N TYR A 247 -13.37 44.97 18.90
CA TYR A 247 -12.59 46.18 18.66
C TYR A 247 -13.08 46.99 17.45
N TYR A 248 -13.52 46.30 16.39
CA TYR A 248 -13.93 46.93 15.13
C TYR A 248 -15.45 46.90 14.88
N GLY A 249 -16.22 46.22 15.75
CA GLY A 249 -17.66 46.02 15.59
C GLY A 249 -17.99 44.97 14.53
N SER A 250 -19.06 44.20 14.76
CA SER A 250 -19.55 43.25 13.77
C SER A 250 -20.07 43.98 12.52
N ALA A 251 -19.38 43.88 11.39
CA ALA A 251 -19.88 44.39 10.11
C ALA A 251 -21.26 43.73 9.82
N PRO A 252 -22.33 44.50 9.59
CA PRO A 252 -23.64 43.92 9.33
C PRO A 252 -23.57 43.13 8.02
N LYS A 253 -23.72 41.80 8.12
CA LYS A 253 -24.06 40.96 6.96
C LYS A 253 -25.44 41.41 6.46
N THR A 254 -25.43 42.37 5.54
CA THR A 254 -26.65 42.84 4.89
C THR A 254 -27.30 41.66 4.17
N PRO A 255 -28.58 41.35 4.45
CA PRO A 255 -29.28 40.33 3.67
C PRO A 255 -29.39 40.87 2.25
N ASN A 256 -28.81 40.13 1.31
CA ASN A 256 -28.74 40.48 -0.10
C ASN A 256 -30.16 40.78 -0.64
N LYS A 257 -30.49 42.07 -0.74
CA LYS A 257 -31.80 42.54 -1.18
C LYS A 257 -31.88 42.35 -2.69
N ARG A 258 -32.44 41.22 -3.12
CA ARG A 258 -32.80 40.96 -4.52
C ARG A 258 -33.73 42.08 -4.99
N ARG A 259 -33.19 42.97 -5.81
CA ARG A 259 -33.92 44.03 -6.52
C ARG A 259 -34.83 43.36 -7.55
N VAL A 260 -36.14 43.38 -7.34
CA VAL A 260 -37.14 43.08 -8.37
C VAL A 260 -38.03 44.31 -8.51
N LEU A 261 -37.80 45.06 -9.60
CA LEU A 261 -38.75 46.04 -10.15
C LEU A 261 -39.95 45.27 -10.72
N GLY A 262 -41.14 45.73 -10.38
CA GLY A 262 -42.38 44.99 -10.54
C GLY A 262 -42.97 44.95 -11.95
N SER A 263 -43.98 44.10 -12.09
CA SER A 263 -45.19 44.36 -12.86
C SER A 263 -46.37 43.79 -12.09
N THR A 264 -47.28 44.68 -11.72
CA THR A 264 -48.51 44.43 -10.98
C THR A 264 -49.65 44.16 -11.94
N THR A 265 -50.31 43.02 -11.84
CA THR A 265 -51.73 42.86 -12.22
C THR A 265 -52.47 42.13 -11.11
N PRO A 266 -53.57 42.70 -10.56
CA PRO A 266 -54.33 42.07 -9.49
C PRO A 266 -55.53 41.32 -10.07
N SER A 267 -55.75 40.06 -9.68
CA SER A 267 -57.11 39.48 -9.63
C SER A 267 -57.16 38.09 -8.99
N LYS A 268 -58.12 37.96 -8.06
CA LYS A 268 -58.77 36.75 -7.53
C LYS A 268 -57.95 35.81 -6.66
N VAL A 269 -58.12 35.96 -5.34
CA VAL A 269 -58.77 34.90 -4.53
C VAL A 269 -59.43 35.46 -3.28
N ARG A 270 -60.70 35.07 -3.08
CA ARG A 270 -61.45 35.20 -1.83
C ARG A 270 -61.04 34.07 -0.88
N LYS A 271 -61.13 34.40 0.42
CA LYS A 271 -61.57 33.56 1.56
C LYS A 271 -60.49 33.12 2.58
N LEU A 272 -60.26 34.02 3.53
CA LEU A 272 -60.33 33.86 5.00
C LEU A 272 -60.01 32.47 5.61
N ASN A 273 -58.91 32.36 6.36
CA ASN A 273 -58.86 32.44 7.84
C ASN A 273 -57.54 31.85 8.37
N GLY A 274 -56.74 32.68 9.04
CA GLY A 274 -55.53 32.27 9.73
C GLY A 274 -55.06 33.39 10.65
N THR A 275 -55.47 33.29 11.91
CA THR A 275 -55.21 34.24 12.99
C THR A 275 -53.71 34.38 13.25
N SER A 276 -53.17 35.58 13.03
CA SER A 276 -51.87 36.02 13.58
C SER A 276 -52.13 37.19 14.51
N ILE A 277 -51.79 37.03 15.80
CA ILE A 277 -51.51 38.15 16.70
C ILE A 277 -50.00 38.16 16.95
N SER A 278 -49.36 39.14 16.32
CA SER A 278 -48.02 39.59 16.70
C SER A 278 -48.19 40.71 17.71
N SER A 279 -47.52 40.65 18.86
CA SER A 279 -47.14 41.86 19.57
C SER A 279 -45.70 41.76 20.04
N THR A 280 -44.94 42.74 19.56
CA THR A 280 -43.59 43.17 19.93
C THR A 280 -43.47 43.49 21.42
N THR A 281 -42.33 43.21 22.04
CA THR A 281 -41.30 44.25 22.36
C THR A 281 -40.11 43.63 23.10
N ASN A 282 -38.93 44.19 22.80
CA ASN A 282 -37.65 43.92 23.43
C ASN A 282 -37.64 44.41 24.89
N ASN A 283 -36.93 43.71 25.78
CA ASN A 283 -36.13 44.43 26.76
C ASN A 283 -34.89 43.65 27.23
N THR A 284 -33.78 44.36 27.15
CA THR A 284 -32.47 44.19 27.77
C THR A 284 -32.58 43.86 29.25
N LEU A 285 -31.88 42.85 29.79
CA LEU A 285 -31.39 42.91 31.17
C LEU A 285 -30.07 42.15 31.38
N ARG A 286 -29.14 42.94 31.94
CA ARG A 286 -27.85 42.64 32.53
C ARG A 286 -28.08 42.10 33.95
N SER A 287 -27.16 41.26 34.44
CA SER A 287 -27.18 40.70 35.80
C SER A 287 -27.08 41.76 36.91
N ALA A 288 -27.79 41.55 38.02
CA ALA A 288 -27.32 41.90 39.36
C ALA A 288 -28.12 41.18 40.47
N PHE A 289 -27.36 40.76 41.48
CA PHE A 289 -27.69 40.29 42.82
C PHE A 289 -29.02 40.75 43.45
N SER A 290 -29.77 39.79 44.02
CA SER A 290 -30.14 39.70 45.46
C SER A 290 -31.41 38.84 45.62
N GLY A 291 -31.37 37.92 46.59
CA GLY A 291 -32.38 36.88 46.78
C GLY A 291 -33.70 37.37 47.38
N THR A 292 -34.68 36.47 47.46
CA THR A 292 -35.41 36.06 48.69
C THR A 292 -36.34 34.88 48.35
N MET A 293 -36.16 33.78 49.09
CA MET A 293 -37.08 32.72 49.58
C MET A 293 -38.47 32.43 48.96
N CYS A 294 -38.80 31.11 48.99
CA CYS A 294 -40.14 30.46 49.12
C CYS A 294 -41.01 30.28 47.85
N HIS A 295 -41.68 29.17 47.51
CA HIS A 295 -41.94 27.84 48.08
C HIS A 295 -42.23 26.80 46.95
N SER A 296 -41.98 25.52 47.22
CA SER A 296 -42.41 24.35 46.42
C SER A 296 -43.89 23.99 46.67
N PRO A 297 -44.54 23.26 45.74
CA PRO A 297 -45.46 22.21 46.15
C PRO A 297 -45.08 20.83 45.59
N VAL A 298 -45.21 19.84 46.47
CA VAL A 298 -44.87 18.43 46.33
C VAL A 298 -46.06 17.61 45.76
N SER A 299 -45.70 16.64 44.92
CA SER A 299 -46.24 15.28 44.64
C SER A 299 -47.74 14.96 44.66
N ARG A 300 -48.18 14.22 43.63
CA ARG A 300 -49.14 13.10 43.77
C ARG A 300 -48.70 11.84 43.00
N PRO A 301 -48.95 10.62 43.51
CA PRO A 301 -48.47 9.34 42.96
C PRO A 301 -49.57 8.55 42.18
N PRO A 302 -49.22 7.42 41.51
CA PRO A 302 -50.16 6.66 40.67
C PRO A 302 -50.98 5.63 41.47
N PRO A 303 -52.15 5.19 40.98
CA PRO A 303 -52.93 4.16 41.66
C PRO A 303 -52.44 2.74 41.33
N SER A 304 -52.18 1.96 42.38
CA SER A 304 -52.03 0.50 42.37
C SER A 304 -53.30 -0.14 42.92
N GLY A 305 -53.79 -1.20 42.28
CA GLY A 305 -54.77 -2.13 42.84
C GLY A 305 -54.21 -3.56 42.79
N GLY A 306 -53.93 -4.15 43.97
CA GLY A 306 -53.80 -5.60 44.17
C GLY A 306 -55.19 -6.22 44.44
N LYS A 307 -55.42 -7.54 44.54
CA LYS A 307 -54.63 -8.74 44.89
C LYS A 307 -55.46 -10.01 44.45
N PRO A 308 -55.25 -11.24 44.97
CA PRO A 308 -54.17 -12.22 44.67
C PRO A 308 -54.70 -13.66 44.38
N GLY A 309 -53.84 -14.60 43.93
CA GLY A 309 -54.16 -16.04 44.09
C GLY A 309 -53.38 -17.06 43.26
N LEU A 310 -52.35 -17.66 43.88
CA LEU A 310 -51.77 -19.02 43.71
C LEU A 310 -51.08 -19.45 42.38
N PRO A 311 -49.89 -20.10 42.46
CA PRO A 311 -49.23 -20.78 41.35
C PRO A 311 -49.38 -22.30 41.43
N MET A 312 -49.54 -23.00 40.29
CA MET A 312 -49.09 -24.40 40.13
C MET A 312 -49.12 -24.86 38.66
N ARG A 313 -48.05 -25.60 38.31
CA ARG A 313 -47.90 -26.65 37.28
C ARG A 313 -47.70 -26.29 35.81
N THR A 314 -46.47 -26.53 35.36
CA THR A 314 -46.10 -27.23 34.10
C THR A 314 -46.80 -28.60 34.01
N PRO A 315 -47.11 -29.15 32.80
CA PRO A 315 -46.08 -29.72 31.92
C PRO A 315 -46.27 -29.58 30.39
N SER A 316 -45.18 -29.95 29.74
CA SER A 316 -44.86 -30.21 28.33
C SER A 316 -45.97 -30.68 27.36
N ARG A 317 -45.84 -30.22 26.09
CA ARG A 317 -45.45 -30.98 24.87
C ARG A 317 -46.31 -30.67 23.61
N THR A 318 -45.57 -30.51 22.50
CA THR A 318 -45.87 -30.84 21.08
C THR A 318 -46.78 -30.00 20.19
N PHE A 319 -46.13 -29.49 19.13
CA PHE A 319 -46.51 -29.42 17.70
C PHE A 319 -47.82 -28.71 17.29
N LYS A 320 -47.66 -27.62 16.51
CA LYS A 320 -48.04 -27.54 15.07
C LYS A 320 -47.85 -26.12 14.51
N THR A 321 -47.09 -26.03 13.41
CA THR A 321 -47.18 -24.95 12.41
C THR A 321 -48.47 -25.10 11.60
N PRO A 322 -48.97 -24.00 11.00
CA PRO A 322 -49.13 -24.04 9.55
C PRO A 322 -48.83 -22.72 8.80
N GLN A 323 -48.11 -22.91 7.69
CA GLN A 323 -48.23 -22.29 6.36
C GLN A 323 -47.81 -20.83 6.11
N PRO A 324 -46.91 -20.60 5.13
CA PRO A 324 -46.58 -19.29 4.59
C PRO A 324 -47.35 -19.02 3.29
N ARG A 325 -47.88 -17.80 3.11
CA ARG A 325 -48.18 -17.23 1.79
C ARG A 325 -48.11 -15.70 1.87
N ARG A 326 -47.19 -15.09 1.12
CA ARG A 326 -47.54 -14.07 0.12
C ARG A 326 -46.40 -13.92 -0.88
N LEU A 327 -46.84 -14.04 -2.13
CA LEU A 327 -46.12 -13.99 -3.38
C LEU A 327 -46.14 -12.53 -3.83
N ASP A 328 -44.98 -11.91 -4.03
CA ASP A 328 -44.89 -10.69 -4.83
C ASP A 328 -43.92 -10.91 -5.99
N LYS A 329 -44.51 -10.85 -7.18
CA LYS A 329 -43.83 -10.79 -8.47
C LYS A 329 -43.19 -9.41 -8.61
N ASN A 330 -41.95 -9.34 -9.11
CA ASN A 330 -41.57 -8.27 -10.01
C ASN A 330 -40.48 -8.71 -11.00
N LYS A 331 -40.79 -8.37 -12.25
CA LYS A 331 -40.14 -8.56 -13.55
C LYS A 331 -38.67 -8.12 -13.64
N GLU A 332 -37.91 -8.92 -14.41
CA GLU A 332 -37.05 -8.57 -15.58
C GLU A 332 -36.11 -7.36 -15.41
N ASN A 333 -34.79 -7.45 -15.65
CA ASN A 333 -34.17 -7.95 -16.87
C ASN A 333 -32.65 -8.18 -16.65
N MET A 334 -32.16 -9.36 -17.01
CA MET A 334 -30.75 -9.76 -17.09
C MET A 334 -30.53 -10.19 -18.54
N SER A 335 -29.64 -9.52 -19.27
CA SER A 335 -29.19 -9.99 -20.59
C SER A 335 -27.69 -10.23 -20.54
N GLN A 336 -27.32 -11.50 -20.35
CA GLN A 336 -26.06 -12.06 -20.83
C GLN A 336 -26.38 -12.88 -22.08
N LEU A 337 -25.61 -12.72 -23.16
CA LEU A 337 -25.32 -13.82 -24.08
C LEU A 337 -24.09 -13.48 -24.93
N ASN A 338 -23.05 -14.28 -24.71
CA ASN A 338 -21.96 -14.55 -25.65
C ASN A 338 -22.48 -15.34 -26.85
N GLY A 339 -21.85 -15.17 -28.01
CA GLY A 339 -22.11 -15.99 -29.19
C GLY A 339 -21.16 -15.69 -30.35
N THR A 340 -20.02 -16.36 -30.35
CA THR A 340 -19.03 -16.46 -31.45
C THR A 340 -19.55 -17.40 -32.55
N ALA A 341 -19.32 -17.07 -33.85
CA ALA A 341 -18.64 -17.94 -34.84
C ALA A 341 -18.98 -17.67 -36.34
N MET A 342 -17.93 -17.80 -37.17
CA MET A 342 -17.83 -18.05 -38.64
C MET A 342 -18.06 -16.87 -39.60
N SER A 343 -17.07 -16.36 -40.38
CA SER A 343 -16.15 -16.92 -41.40
C SER A 343 -16.74 -16.91 -42.83
N GLY A 344 -16.06 -16.22 -43.76
CA GLY A 344 -16.15 -16.50 -45.21
C GLY A 344 -16.00 -15.33 -46.20
N GLY A 345 -14.75 -14.99 -46.57
CA GLY A 345 -14.27 -14.55 -47.92
C GLY A 345 -14.82 -13.27 -48.57
N CYS A 346 -14.23 -12.67 -49.60
CA CYS A 346 -12.90 -12.68 -50.21
C CYS A 346 -12.91 -11.56 -51.28
N HIS A 347 -11.79 -10.84 -51.48
CA HIS A 347 -11.43 -10.03 -52.68
C HIS A 347 -12.31 -8.76 -52.97
N THR A 348 -11.88 -7.60 -53.45
CA THR A 348 -10.70 -7.11 -54.19
C THR A 348 -10.76 -5.57 -54.24
N ILE A 349 -9.60 -4.91 -54.26
CA ILE A 349 -9.42 -3.47 -54.56
C ILE A 349 -9.69 -3.22 -56.07
N PRO A 350 -10.20 -2.04 -56.47
CA PRO A 350 -9.39 -1.22 -57.37
C PRO A 350 -9.33 0.26 -56.97
N ALA A 351 -8.26 0.88 -57.44
CA ALA A 351 -7.77 2.19 -57.06
C ALA A 351 -8.24 3.32 -58.00
N HIS A 352 -8.00 4.55 -57.51
CA HIS A 352 -7.49 5.73 -58.22
C HIS A 352 -8.41 6.88 -58.70
N ARG A 353 -8.12 8.05 -58.08
CA ARG A 353 -7.90 9.42 -58.61
C ARG A 353 -9.09 10.35 -58.95
N ASN A 354 -9.14 11.51 -58.27
CA ASN A 354 -8.67 12.85 -58.72
C ASN A 354 -8.97 13.90 -57.60
N LEU A 355 -7.98 14.49 -56.92
CA LEU A 355 -7.30 15.79 -57.15
C LEU A 355 -8.19 17.06 -57.10
N SER A 356 -7.95 17.94 -56.10
CA SER A 356 -7.87 19.42 -56.21
C SER A 356 -7.62 20.06 -54.82
N VAL A 357 -6.36 20.36 -54.43
CA VAL A 357 -5.69 21.69 -54.41
C VAL A 357 -6.38 22.76 -53.53
N ASN A 358 -5.79 23.08 -52.38
CA ASN A 358 -5.25 24.42 -52.09
C ASN A 358 -4.33 24.41 -50.86
N SER A 359 -3.08 24.77 -51.12
CA SER A 359 -1.98 25.01 -50.19
C SER A 359 -1.95 26.48 -49.74
N VAL A 360 -1.57 26.74 -48.49
CA VAL A 360 -0.72 27.88 -48.06
C VAL A 360 0.00 27.39 -46.78
N ALA A 361 1.26 26.94 -46.88
CA ALA A 361 2.49 27.66 -46.53
C ALA A 361 2.57 28.15 -45.08
N SER A 362 3.70 28.15 -44.36
CA SER A 362 5.06 27.61 -44.52
C SER A 362 5.82 28.16 -43.30
N THR A 363 6.97 27.55 -42.99
CA THR A 363 8.13 28.14 -42.31
C THR A 363 8.17 28.01 -40.77
N TYR A 364 8.95 27.05 -40.26
CA TYR A 364 10.32 27.32 -39.82
C TYR A 364 11.06 25.99 -39.61
N SER A 365 12.26 25.91 -40.16
CA SER A 365 13.11 24.73 -40.26
C SER A 365 14.49 25.09 -39.69
N GLU A 366 15.19 24.06 -39.22
CA GLU A 366 16.65 23.99 -38.94
C GLU A 366 17.14 24.66 -37.63
N PHE A 367 18.13 24.19 -36.87
CA PHE A 367 19.26 23.24 -37.02
C PHE A 367 19.42 22.51 -35.65
N ALA A 368 19.55 21.18 -35.52
CA ALA A 368 20.66 20.28 -35.85
C ALA A 368 21.89 20.33 -34.92
N ARG A 369 22.16 19.16 -34.30
CA ARG A 369 23.46 18.48 -34.07
C ARG A 369 24.24 18.70 -32.76
N ASP A 370 24.54 17.54 -32.17
CA ASP A 370 25.79 17.09 -31.53
C ASP A 370 25.93 17.00 -29.99
N SER A 371 25.78 15.75 -29.53
CA SER A 371 26.83 14.89 -28.93
C SER A 371 27.13 14.89 -27.42
N THR A 372 27.32 13.64 -26.96
CA THR A 372 28.08 13.10 -25.82
C THR A 372 27.48 13.07 -24.39
N HIS A 373 27.33 11.81 -23.91
CA HIS A 373 27.64 11.26 -22.58
C HIS A 373 27.56 12.17 -21.35
N ILE A 374 26.80 11.72 -20.33
CA ILE A 374 27.33 11.35 -19.00
C ILE A 374 26.21 10.68 -18.19
N ASP A 375 26.59 9.58 -17.55
CA ASP A 375 25.82 8.75 -16.64
C ASP A 375 25.46 9.43 -15.30
N SER A 376 24.54 8.76 -14.59
CA SER A 376 24.48 8.62 -13.13
C SER A 376 23.72 9.67 -12.29
N THR A 377 22.56 9.22 -11.84
CA THR A 377 22.21 9.01 -10.41
C THR A 377 22.63 10.08 -9.41
N THR A 378 21.67 10.77 -8.80
CA THR A 378 21.77 11.18 -7.39
C THR A 378 20.41 11.10 -6.72
N ILE A 379 20.33 10.12 -5.83
CA ILE A 379 19.27 9.88 -4.85
C ILE A 379 19.42 10.92 -3.74
N CYS A 380 18.29 11.52 -3.37
CA CYS A 380 18.13 12.42 -2.24
C CYS A 380 18.31 11.62 -0.94
N SER A 381 19.29 11.99 -0.11
CA SER A 381 19.44 11.49 1.26
C SER A 381 19.53 12.66 2.23
N SER A 382 18.76 12.47 3.30
CA SER A 382 18.54 13.29 4.48
C SER A 382 19.77 13.39 5.38
N GLU A 383 20.22 14.61 5.66
CA GLU A 383 21.12 14.92 6.78
C GLU A 383 20.44 15.96 7.67
N ASN A 384 20.01 15.55 8.86
CA ASN A 384 19.71 16.43 9.99
C ASN A 384 19.52 15.57 11.23
N PHE A 385 20.60 15.29 11.96
CA PHE A 385 20.59 15.03 13.41
C PHE A 385 22.05 14.82 13.84
N GLN A 386 22.66 15.86 14.43
CA GLN A 386 23.71 15.83 15.47
C GLN A 386 24.54 17.12 15.43
N LYS A 387 24.12 18.16 16.16
CA LYS A 387 25.07 19.04 16.87
C LYS A 387 24.34 19.94 17.88
N LEU A 388 24.09 19.41 19.09
CA LEU A 388 23.72 20.22 20.26
C LEU A 388 24.26 19.54 21.52
N GLN A 389 25.56 19.73 21.77
CA GLN A 389 26.15 19.61 23.10
C GLN A 389 27.51 20.30 23.08
N GLU A 390 27.60 21.46 23.74
CA GLU A 390 28.78 22.02 24.43
C GLU A 390 28.63 23.54 24.55
N LEU A 391 28.14 24.02 25.71
CA LEU A 391 28.43 25.35 26.21
C LEU A 391 28.51 25.29 27.74
N THR A 392 29.71 25.08 28.26
CA THR A 392 30.13 25.48 29.61
C THR A 392 31.22 26.54 29.47
N PRO A 393 31.11 27.71 30.11
CA PRO A 393 32.15 28.73 30.07
C PRO A 393 33.14 28.54 31.23
N THR A 394 34.44 28.56 30.93
CA THR A 394 35.50 28.84 31.89
C THR A 394 35.88 30.33 31.84
N PRO A 395 36.17 30.95 33.00
CA PRO A 395 36.59 32.35 33.08
C PRO A 395 38.11 32.48 32.95
N GLU A 396 38.61 33.64 32.50
CA GLU A 396 39.84 34.24 33.06
C GLU A 396 40.12 35.66 32.52
N CYS A 397 40.62 36.49 33.45
CA CYS A 397 41.22 37.83 33.36
C CYS A 397 40.32 39.04 33.09
#